data_AF-A0A2N6E3A1-F1
#
_entry.id   AF-A0A2N6E3A1-F1
#
_cell.length_a   1.000
_cell.length_b   1.000
_cell.length_c   1.000
_cell.angle_alpha   90.00
_cell.angle_beta   90.00
_cell.angle_gamma   90.00
#
_symmetry.space_group_name_H-M   'P 1'
#
loop_
_entity.id
_entity.type
_entity.pdbx_description
1 polymer ?
#
loop_
_entity_poly.entity_id
_entity_poly.type
_entity_poly.pdbx_seq_one_letter_code
_entity_poly.pdbx_strand_id
1 'polypeptide(L)' 'MRKDRYQHLCLETEAGNDSFVRHPATNEEGRVTECVMSTGHMVVQTNDNHTRCWDYHDCEDLDHPKSGPMVT' A
#
# COMPACT_ATOMS: atom_id res chain seq x y z
N MET A 1 -7.77 4.63 3.84
CA MET A 1 -6.69 4.40 4.84
C MET A 1 -6.37 5.73 5.54
N ARG A 2 -5.86 5.69 6.77
CA ARG A 2 -5.45 6.90 7.52
C ARG A 2 -4.11 7.45 7.03
N LYS A 3 -3.92 8.77 7.08
CA LYS A 3 -2.70 9.45 6.62
C LYS A 3 -1.42 8.98 7.31
N ASP A 4 -1.48 8.69 8.61
CA ASP A 4 -0.36 8.13 9.38
C ASP A 4 0.12 6.79 8.80
N ARG A 5 -0.84 5.91 8.46
CA ARG A 5 -0.55 4.58 7.88
C ARG A 5 0.00 4.71 6.47
N TYR A 6 -0.54 5.64 5.68
CA TYR A 6 0.03 5.98 4.37
C TYR A 6 1.49 6.39 4.47
N GLN A 7 1.82 7.33 5.38
CA GLN A 7 3.20 7.76 5.57
C GLN A 7 4.12 6.59 5.98
N HIS A 8 3.64 5.70 6.83
CA HIS A 8 4.39 4.51 7.22
C HIS A 8 4.67 3.58 6.04
N LEU A 9 3.64 3.24 5.24
CA LEU A 9 3.79 2.40 4.04
C LEU A 9 4.80 2.96 3.04
N CYS A 10 4.81 4.27 2.88
CA CYS A 10 5.75 4.90 1.96
C CYS A 10 7.18 4.84 2.48
N LEU A 11 7.40 5.05 3.78
CA LEU A 11 8.72 4.85 4.39
C LEU A 11 9.19 3.40 4.28
N GLU A 12 8.27 2.43 4.44
CA GLU A 12 8.56 1.01 4.25
C GLU A 12 8.92 0.69 2.79
N THR A 13 8.15 1.25 1.83
CA THR A 13 8.40 1.09 0.40
C THR A 13 9.76 1.68 0.00
N GLU A 14 10.08 2.88 0.48
CA GLU A 14 11.40 3.51 0.26
C GLU A 14 12.54 2.75 0.94
N ALA A 15 12.27 2.07 2.06
CA ALA A 15 13.21 1.17 2.70
C ALA A 15 13.38 -0.18 1.96
N GLY A 16 12.65 -0.38 0.86
CA GLY A 16 12.69 -1.59 0.04
C GLY A 16 11.77 -2.72 0.53
N ASN A 17 10.78 -2.41 1.37
CA ASN A 17 9.77 -3.36 1.82
C ASN A 17 8.54 -3.31 0.91
N ASP A 18 8.11 -4.45 0.38
CA ASP A 18 6.91 -4.51 -0.45
C ASP A 18 5.65 -4.23 0.38
N SER A 19 4.95 -3.19 -0.02
CA SER A 19 3.75 -2.68 0.62
C SER A 19 2.53 -3.00 -0.23
N PHE A 20 1.48 -3.58 0.34
CA PHE A 20 0.28 -3.98 -0.40
C PHE A 20 -0.95 -3.22 0.07
N VAL A 21 -1.79 -2.83 -0.89
CA VAL A 21 -3.04 -2.12 -0.63
C VAL A 21 -4.16 -2.73 -1.46
N ARG A 22 -5.38 -2.58 -0.96
CA ARG A 22 -6.59 -3.01 -1.63
C ARG A 22 -7.52 -1.84 -1.83
N HIS A 23 -8.12 -1.77 -3.01
CA HIS A 23 -9.17 -0.81 -3.31
C HIS A 23 -10.54 -1.43 -2.97
N PRO A 24 -11.19 -1.08 -1.83
CA PRO A 24 -12.44 -1.71 -1.38
C PRO A 24 -13.59 -1.60 -2.39
N ALA A 25 -13.64 -0.54 -3.20
CA ALA A 25 -14.73 -0.34 -4.16
C ALA A 25 -14.66 -1.29 -5.36
N THR A 26 -13.47 -1.71 -5.77
CA THR A 26 -13.27 -2.63 -6.91
C THR A 26 -12.78 -4.00 -6.48
N ASN A 27 -12.43 -4.16 -5.20
CA ASN A 27 -11.72 -5.32 -4.65
C ASN A 27 -10.39 -5.61 -5.36
N GLU A 28 -9.82 -4.64 -6.08
CA GLU A 28 -8.52 -4.79 -6.71
C GLU A 28 -7.42 -4.67 -5.67
N GLU A 29 -6.42 -5.53 -5.79
CA GLU A 29 -5.23 -5.54 -4.94
C GLU A 29 -4.01 -5.13 -5.77
N GLY A 30 -3.13 -4.35 -5.16
CA GLY A 30 -1.91 -3.89 -5.81
C GLY A 30 -0.79 -3.64 -4.82
N ARG A 31 0.44 -3.81 -5.29
CA ARG A 31 1.63 -3.42 -4.52
C ARG A 31 1.91 -1.95 -4.75
N VAL A 32 2.20 -1.21 -3.68
CA VAL A 32 2.64 0.18 -3.75
C VAL A 32 4.06 0.17 -4.33
N THR A 33 4.23 0.82 -5.48
CA THR A 33 5.55 1.00 -6.11
C THR A 33 6.11 2.39 -5.86
N GLU A 34 5.22 3.39 -5.72
CA GLU A 34 5.62 4.77 -5.48
C GLU A 34 4.55 5.51 -4.66
N CYS A 35 5.00 6.48 -3.86
CA CYS A 35 4.12 7.32 -3.06
C CYS A 35 4.30 8.80 -3.40
N VAL A 36 3.21 9.48 -3.73
CA VAL A 36 3.18 10.93 -3.98
C VAL A 36 2.65 11.68 -2.76
N MET A 37 3.55 12.02 -1.83
CA MET A 37 3.23 12.72 -0.58
C MET A 37 2.57 14.08 -0.79
N SER A 38 2.89 14.77 -1.89
CA SER A 38 2.40 16.13 -2.17
C SER A 38 0.90 16.19 -2.39
N THR A 39 0.32 15.15 -2.99
CA THR A 39 -1.10 15.07 -3.32
C THR A 39 -1.83 14.03 -2.48
N GLY A 40 -1.12 13.10 -1.85
CA GLY A 40 -1.74 11.96 -1.17
C GLY A 40 -2.21 10.88 -2.16
N HIS A 41 -1.50 10.72 -3.27
CA HIS A 41 -1.74 9.60 -4.16
C HIS A 41 -0.63 8.56 -4.00
N MET A 42 -0.95 7.30 -4.30
CA MET A 42 0.02 6.22 -4.40
C MET A 42 -0.11 5.55 -5.74
N VAL A 43 1.04 5.18 -6.28
CA VAL A 43 1.12 4.38 -7.48
C VAL A 43 1.20 2.94 -7.05
N VAL A 44 0.20 2.17 -7.47
CA VAL A 44 0.11 0.75 -7.22
C VAL A 44 0.29 -0.02 -8.53
N GLN A 45 0.97 -1.14 -8.46
CA GLN A 45 1.01 -2.12 -9.54
C GLN A 45 0.10 -3.28 -9.17
N THR A 46 -0.96 -3.47 -9.95
CA THR A 46 -1.89 -4.58 -9.78
C THR A 46 -1.28 -5.88 -10.30
N ASN A 47 -1.88 -7.02 -9.94
CA ASN A 47 -1.43 -8.34 -10.38
C ASN A 47 -1.57 -8.56 -11.91
N ASP A 48 -2.42 -7.75 -12.57
CA ASP A 48 -2.54 -7.71 -14.03
C ASP A 48 -1.39 -6.92 -14.69
N ASN A 49 -0.36 -6.58 -13.90
CA ASN A 49 0.81 -5.80 -14.31
C ASN A 49 0.47 -4.38 -14.80
N HIS A 50 -0.71 -3.88 -14.40
CA HIS A 50 -1.16 -2.52 -14.68
C HIS A 50 -0.79 -1.60 -13.52
N THR A 51 -0.25 -0.44 -13.87
CA THR A 51 0.05 0.61 -12.90
C THR A 51 -1.17 1.52 -12.77
N ARG A 52 -1.69 1.67 -11.56
CA ARG A 52 -2.81 2.56 -11.24
C ARG A 52 -2.41 3.55 -10.17
N CYS A 53 -3.00 4.75 -10.24
CA CYS A 53 -2.83 5.77 -9.23
C CYS A 53 -4.08 5.76 -8.35
N TRP A 54 -3.90 5.51 -7.05
CA TRP A 54 -4.99 5.46 -6.09
C TRP A 54 -4.80 6.49 -4.97
N ASP A 55 -5.90 6.99 -4.44
CA ASP A 55 -5.90 7.83 -3.25
C ASP A 55 -5.75 6.98 -1.99
N TYR A 56 -4.90 7.42 -1.05
CA TYR A 56 -4.76 6.70 0.21
C TYR A 56 -6.04 6.74 1.04
N HIS A 57 -6.93 7.70 0.82
CA HIS A 57 -8.23 7.75 1.47
C HIS A 57 -9.15 6.63 1.00
N ASP A 58 -9.14 6.34 -0.30
CA ASP A 58 -10.02 5.37 -0.96
C ASP A 58 -9.48 3.94 -0.93
N CYS A 59 -8.25 3.72 -0.43
CA CYS A 59 -7.66 2.38 -0.29
C CYS A 59 -7.64 1.89 1.16
N GLU A 60 -7.56 0.58 1.33
CA GLU A 60 -7.26 -0.07 2.61
C GLU A 60 -5.83 -0.62 2.57
N ASP A 61 -5.09 -0.45 3.67
CA ASP A 61 -3.83 -1.16 3.84
C ASP A 61 -4.11 -2.64 4.02
N LEU A 62 -3.51 -3.46 3.16
CA LEU A 62 -3.31 -4.87 3.47
C LEU A 62 -2.06 -4.93 4.34
N ASP A 63 -2.20 -4.50 5.59
CA ASP A 63 -1.23 -4.87 6.61
C ASP A 63 -1.27 -6.38 6.65
N HIS A 64 -0.33 -7.02 5.94
CA HIS A 64 0.08 -8.33 6.37
C HIS A 64 0.66 -8.07 7.74
N PRO A 65 -0.01 -8.47 8.85
CA PRO A 65 0.70 -8.52 10.10
C PRO A 65 1.94 -9.32 9.75
N LYS A 66 3.12 -8.73 9.98
CA LYS A 66 4.35 -9.52 9.95
C LYS A 66 3.96 -10.77 10.73
N SER A 67 3.97 -11.92 10.07
CA SER A 67 3.97 -13.21 10.76
C SER A 67 5.24 -13.14 11.58
N GLY A 68 5.15 -12.49 12.74
CA GLY A 68 6.19 -12.47 13.73
C GLY A 68 6.47 -13.92 14.02
N PRO A 69 7.74 -14.30 14.24
CA PRO A 69 8.04 -15.68 14.55
C PRO A 69 7.10 -16.11 15.68
N MET A 70 6.37 -17.20 15.46
CA MET A 70 5.76 -17.94 16.55
C MET A 70 6.94 -18.41 17.42
N VAL A 71 7.36 -17.57 18.37
CA VAL A 71 8.33 -17.95 19.39
C VAL A 71 7.51 -18.59 20.51
N THR A 72 7.32 -19.91 20.40
CA THR A 72 7.02 -20.78 21.55
C THR A 72 8.30 -21.06 22.33
#